data_AF-A0A7J4TZI6-F1
#
_entry.id   AF-A0A7J4TZI6-F1
#
_cell.length_a   1.000
_cell.length_b   1.000
_cell.length_c   1.000
_cell.angle_alpha   90.00
_cell.angle_beta   90.00
_cell.angle_gamma   90.00
#
_symmetry.space_group_name_H-M   'P 1'
#
loop_
_entity.id
_entity.type
_entity.pdbx_description
1 polymer ?
#
loop_
_entity_poly.entity_id
_entity_poly.type
_entity_poly.pdbx_seq_one_letter_code
_entity_poly.pdbx_strand_id
1 'polypeptide(L)'
;MSDEPITEACVVLGRFQPVHRGHASLLSSAEEWREKNAPNMPLRIAIGSINKPQNLANPWDAGEREKMLNSSLRELGFDAEIVGIPDIDDPPRWVNHAESYHGPSGVLITSDQATADLYASSGWTVELIDLEDRTSLEGWRIRETARMMSTITDEEAILTVLSPTVQVSVIEAMIEMDAFRRLAFMGEGGEPVG
;
A
#
# COMPACT_ATOMS: atom_id res chain seq x y z
N MET A 1 -12.71 2.44 -22.07
CA MET A 1 -12.17 1.39 -21.20
C MET A 1 -12.30 0.12 -22.01
N SER A 2 -11.19 -0.56 -22.27
CA SER A 2 -11.13 -1.79 -23.07
C SER A 2 -12.02 -2.87 -22.44
N ASP A 3 -12.83 -3.54 -23.27
CA ASP A 3 -13.70 -4.68 -22.91
C ASP A 3 -12.90 -5.97 -22.62
N GLU A 4 -11.62 -5.86 -22.24
CA GLU A 4 -10.85 -7.04 -21.88
C GLU A 4 -11.26 -7.52 -20.48
N PRO A 5 -11.63 -8.79 -20.33
CA PRO A 5 -12.01 -9.32 -19.03
C PRO A 5 -10.80 -9.29 -18.08
N ILE A 6 -11.03 -8.83 -16.85
CA ILE A 6 -10.00 -8.88 -15.80
C ILE A 6 -9.64 -10.35 -15.54
N THR A 7 -8.37 -10.69 -15.72
CA THR A 7 -7.86 -12.06 -15.58
C THR A 7 -7.39 -12.37 -14.16
N GLU A 8 -7.22 -13.66 -13.87
CA GLU A 8 -6.56 -14.15 -12.65
C GLU A 8 -5.15 -13.54 -12.52
N ALA A 9 -4.74 -13.23 -11.28
CA ALA A 9 -3.45 -12.62 -10.99
C ALA A 9 -2.89 -13.09 -9.63
N CYS A 10 -1.60 -12.83 -9.43
CA CYS A 10 -1.03 -12.76 -8.09
C CYS A 10 -1.33 -11.38 -7.51
N VAL A 11 -2.06 -11.32 -6.40
CA VAL A 11 -2.58 -10.07 -5.81
C VAL A 11 -1.84 -9.76 -4.52
N VAL A 12 -1.30 -8.54 -4.40
CA VAL A 12 -0.85 -7.95 -3.14
C VAL A 12 -1.80 -6.84 -2.75
N LEU A 13 -2.41 -6.93 -1.58
CA LEU A 13 -3.41 -5.97 -1.10
C LEU A 13 -2.84 -5.14 0.06
N GLY A 14 -3.05 -3.82 0.01
CA GLY A 14 -2.67 -2.93 1.11
C GLY A 14 -3.32 -1.57 1.03
N ARG A 15 -3.32 -0.85 2.17
CA ARG A 15 -3.74 0.57 2.20
C ARG A 15 -2.65 1.51 1.69
N PHE A 16 -1.38 1.13 1.86
CA PHE A 16 -0.20 1.89 1.45
C PHE A 16 -0.16 3.34 1.98
N GLN A 17 -0.35 3.52 3.30
CA GLN A 17 -0.42 4.83 3.97
C GLN A 17 0.77 5.05 4.95
N PRO A 18 2.02 5.28 4.48
CA PRO A 18 2.47 5.35 3.07
C PRO A 18 3.01 4.00 2.57
N VAL A 19 3.52 3.95 1.34
CA VAL A 19 4.43 2.88 0.90
C VAL A 19 5.73 2.94 1.72
N HIS A 20 6.26 1.79 2.12
CA HIS A 20 7.42 1.70 3.02
C HIS A 20 8.21 0.42 2.75
N ARG A 21 9.38 0.24 3.39
CA ARG A 21 10.27 -0.90 3.15
C ARG A 21 9.61 -2.26 3.40
N GLY A 22 8.69 -2.35 4.38
CA GLY A 22 7.89 -3.57 4.58
C GLY A 22 7.03 -3.93 3.37
N HIS A 23 6.40 -2.94 2.71
CA HIS A 23 5.71 -3.15 1.44
C HIS A 23 6.68 -3.53 0.32
N ALA A 24 7.82 -2.84 0.22
CA ALA A 24 8.82 -3.14 -0.81
C ALA A 24 9.34 -4.58 -0.72
N SER A 25 9.61 -5.06 0.50
CA SER A 25 9.98 -6.45 0.75
C SER A 25 8.87 -7.42 0.33
N LEU A 26 7.62 -7.15 0.71
CA LEU A 26 6.47 -7.97 0.31
C LEU A 26 6.31 -8.02 -1.22
N LEU A 27 6.45 -6.88 -1.90
CA LEU A 27 6.35 -6.79 -3.35
C LEU A 27 7.46 -7.58 -4.04
N SER A 28 8.71 -7.46 -3.58
CA SER A 28 9.84 -8.24 -4.11
C SER A 28 9.61 -9.73 -3.96
N SER A 29 9.22 -10.18 -2.76
CA SER A 29 8.97 -11.61 -2.52
C SER A 29 7.74 -12.13 -3.27
N ALA A 30 6.73 -11.29 -3.47
CA ALA A 30 5.56 -11.62 -4.28
C ALA A 30 5.93 -11.82 -5.76
N GLU A 31 6.78 -10.95 -6.30
CA GLU A 31 7.26 -11.07 -7.68
C GLU A 31 8.13 -12.32 -7.87
N GLU A 32 9.08 -12.57 -6.97
CA GLU A 32 9.90 -13.80 -6.98
C GLU A 32 9.04 -15.07 -6.92
N TRP A 33 8.02 -15.08 -6.05
CA TRP A 33 7.09 -16.19 -5.95
C TRP A 33 6.28 -16.36 -7.25
N ARG A 34 5.77 -15.27 -7.82
CA ARG A 34 5.00 -15.28 -9.06
C ARG A 34 5.82 -15.82 -10.22
N GLU A 35 7.03 -15.33 -10.43
CA GLU A 35 7.91 -15.81 -11.51
C GLU A 35 8.18 -17.31 -11.41
N LYS A 36 8.35 -17.83 -10.19
CA LYS A 36 8.64 -19.24 -9.96
C LYS A 36 7.41 -20.15 -10.09
N ASN A 37 6.26 -19.71 -9.58
CA ASN A 37 5.09 -20.59 -9.38
C ASN A 37 3.94 -20.30 -10.34
N ALA A 38 3.82 -19.06 -10.83
CA ALA A 38 2.72 -18.60 -11.68
C ALA A 38 3.19 -17.59 -12.75
N PRO A 39 4.20 -17.92 -13.60
CA PRO A 39 4.83 -16.96 -14.52
C PRO A 39 3.90 -16.35 -15.57
N ASN A 40 2.76 -17.00 -15.83
CA ASN A 40 1.75 -16.53 -16.79
C ASN A 40 0.69 -15.61 -16.16
N MET A 41 0.69 -15.45 -14.83
CA MET A 41 -0.18 -14.50 -14.13
C MET A 41 0.57 -13.18 -13.95
N PRO A 42 -0.07 -12.01 -14.14
CA PRO A 42 0.52 -10.73 -13.77
C PRO A 42 0.57 -10.56 -12.25
N LEU A 43 1.47 -9.69 -11.78
CA LEU A 43 1.40 -9.15 -10.41
C LEU A 43 0.46 -7.95 -10.40
N ARG A 44 -0.51 -7.96 -9.48
CA ARG A 44 -1.48 -6.88 -9.31
C ARG A 44 -1.47 -6.36 -7.88
N ILE A 45 -1.20 -5.07 -7.73
CA ILE A 45 -1.15 -4.38 -6.44
C ILE A 45 -2.48 -3.64 -6.25
N ALA A 46 -3.25 -4.11 -5.28
CA ALA A 46 -4.56 -3.56 -4.93
C ALA A 46 -4.43 -2.53 -3.81
N ILE A 47 -4.67 -1.25 -4.14
CA ILE A 47 -4.75 -0.16 -3.18
C ILE A 47 -6.16 -0.16 -2.56
N GLY A 48 -6.28 -0.60 -1.31
CA GLY A 48 -7.54 -0.56 -0.57
C GLY A 48 -7.92 0.84 -0.09
N SER A 49 -9.17 1.01 0.34
CA SER A 49 -9.68 2.25 0.95
C SER A 49 -9.53 3.51 0.07
N ILE A 50 -9.73 3.42 -1.25
CA ILE A 50 -9.57 4.59 -2.14
C ILE A 50 -10.61 5.69 -1.94
N ASN A 51 -11.75 5.36 -1.33
CA ASN A 51 -12.87 6.27 -1.07
C ASN A 51 -12.87 6.84 0.36
N LYS A 52 -11.87 6.54 1.20
CA LYS A 52 -11.80 7.11 2.55
C LYS A 52 -11.37 8.57 2.48
N PRO A 53 -12.02 9.48 3.25
CA PRO A 53 -11.60 10.88 3.32
C PRO A 53 -10.20 11.00 3.94
N GLN A 54 -9.46 12.02 3.53
CA GLN A 54 -8.13 12.27 4.05
C GLN A 54 -8.18 12.66 5.54
N ASN A 55 -7.35 12.01 6.35
CA ASN A 55 -7.14 12.29 7.77
C ASN A 55 -5.79 11.72 8.22
N LEU A 56 -5.38 11.87 9.49
CA LEU A 56 -4.09 11.33 9.95
C LEU A 56 -3.92 9.81 9.80
N ALA A 57 -5.03 9.05 9.73
CA ALA A 57 -4.97 7.63 9.46
C ALA A 57 -4.88 7.32 7.95
N ASN A 58 -5.35 8.22 7.08
CA ASN A 58 -5.38 8.12 5.62
C ASN A 58 -4.92 9.44 4.96
N PRO A 59 -3.69 9.91 5.19
CA PRO A 59 -3.34 11.27 4.78
C PRO A 59 -3.16 11.44 3.27
N TRP A 60 -2.90 10.35 2.55
CA TRP A 60 -2.68 10.36 1.10
C TRP A 60 -3.84 9.75 0.33
N ASP A 61 -4.24 10.36 -0.77
CA ASP A 61 -5.31 9.84 -1.62
C ASP A 61 -4.85 8.64 -2.47
N ALA A 62 -5.71 8.13 -3.35
CA ALA A 62 -5.37 6.97 -4.19
C ALA A 62 -4.24 7.27 -5.20
N GLY A 63 -4.26 8.44 -5.84
CA GLY A 63 -3.27 8.81 -6.86
C GLY A 63 -1.89 9.07 -6.25
N GLU A 64 -1.86 9.63 -5.04
CA GLU A 64 -0.63 9.83 -4.28
C GLU A 64 0.02 8.50 -3.89
N ARG A 65 -0.78 7.53 -3.47
CA ARG A 65 -0.30 6.18 -3.13
C ARG A 65 0.14 5.41 -4.36
N GLU A 66 -0.55 5.56 -5.48
CA GLU A 66 -0.13 5.03 -6.77
C GLU A 66 1.23 5.61 -7.20
N LYS A 67 1.44 6.94 -7.04
CA LYS A 67 2.75 7.56 -7.31
C LYS A 67 3.86 6.98 -6.43
N MET A 68 3.59 6.77 -5.13
CA MET A 68 4.54 6.12 -4.22
C MET A 68 4.85 4.67 -4.65
N LEU A 69 3.84 3.89 -5.04
CA LEU A 69 4.02 2.51 -5.50
C LEU A 69 4.85 2.46 -6.79
N ASN A 70 4.56 3.32 -7.76
CA ASN A 70 5.34 3.44 -8.98
C ASN A 70 6.82 3.78 -8.71
N SER A 71 7.10 4.67 -7.75
CA SER A 71 8.48 4.93 -7.33
C SER A 71 9.14 3.70 -6.69
N SER A 72 8.42 2.98 -5.83
CA SER A 72 8.88 1.76 -5.18
C SER A 72 9.22 0.67 -6.21
N LEU A 73 8.32 0.40 -7.16
CA LEU A 73 8.49 -0.55 -8.26
C LEU A 73 9.69 -0.20 -9.13
N ARG A 74 9.87 1.08 -9.48
CA ARG A 74 11.04 1.55 -10.23
C ARG A 74 12.35 1.27 -9.51
N GLU A 75 12.39 1.43 -8.18
CA GLU A 75 13.59 1.13 -7.38
C GLU A 75 13.82 -0.39 -7.24
N LEU A 76 12.74 -1.18 -7.19
CA LEU A 76 12.82 -2.66 -7.16
C LEU A 76 13.18 -3.27 -8.52
N GLY A 77 12.92 -2.58 -9.62
CA GLY A 77 13.33 -2.99 -10.97
C GLY A 77 12.35 -3.91 -11.70
N PHE A 78 11.06 -3.89 -11.35
CA PHE A 78 10.00 -4.63 -12.05
C PHE A 78 8.71 -3.82 -12.14
N ASP A 79 7.83 -4.22 -13.07
CA ASP A 79 6.53 -3.59 -13.30
C ASP A 79 5.40 -4.43 -12.68
N ALA A 80 4.31 -3.78 -12.28
CA ALA A 80 3.10 -4.44 -11.79
C ALA A 80 1.86 -3.63 -12.18
N GLU A 81 0.71 -4.29 -12.26
CA GLU A 81 -0.56 -3.59 -12.43
C GLU A 81 -1.01 -2.98 -11.09
N ILE A 82 -1.48 -1.73 -11.09
CA ILE A 82 -2.00 -1.08 -9.89
C ILE A 82 -3.49 -0.84 -10.06
N VAL A 83 -4.29 -1.28 -9.09
CA VAL A 83 -5.75 -1.10 -9.09
C VAL A 83 -6.22 -0.51 -7.76
N GLY A 84 -7.24 0.33 -7.79
CA GLY A 84 -7.86 0.91 -6.60
C GLY A 84 -9.15 0.18 -6.21
N ILE A 85 -9.31 -0.12 -4.92
CA ILE A 85 -10.50 -0.79 -4.38
C ILE A 85 -11.18 0.14 -3.37
N PRO A 86 -12.43 0.59 -3.62
CA PRO A 86 -13.19 1.34 -2.64
C PRO A 86 -13.67 0.41 -1.54
N ASP A 87 -13.68 0.88 -0.29
CA ASP A 87 -14.27 0.14 0.81
C ASP A 87 -15.80 0.11 0.68
N ILE A 88 -16.38 -1.01 1.10
CA ILE A 88 -17.83 -1.20 1.29
C ILE A 88 -18.12 -1.49 2.76
N ASP A 89 -19.28 -1.06 3.24
CA ASP A 89 -19.74 -1.34 4.61
C ASP A 89 -20.43 -2.72 4.72
N ASP A 90 -19.89 -3.75 4.05
CA ASP A 90 -20.40 -5.13 4.04
C ASP A 90 -19.22 -6.14 4.08
N PRO A 91 -18.63 -6.40 5.26
CA PRO A 91 -17.45 -7.27 5.39
C PRO A 91 -17.60 -8.67 4.78
N PRO A 92 -18.76 -9.38 4.92
CA PRO A 92 -18.97 -10.68 4.28
C PRO A 92 -18.83 -10.68 2.76
N ARG A 93 -19.06 -9.55 2.09
CA ARG A 93 -18.98 -9.43 0.63
C ARG A 93 -17.70 -8.74 0.15
N TRP A 94 -16.79 -8.40 1.06
CA TRP A 94 -15.63 -7.59 0.73
C TRP A 94 -14.74 -8.24 -0.35
N VAL A 95 -14.47 -9.56 -0.26
CA VAL A 95 -13.64 -10.25 -1.27
C VAL A 95 -14.34 -10.28 -2.64
N ASN A 96 -15.63 -10.58 -2.69
CA ASN A 96 -16.38 -10.58 -3.96
C ASN A 96 -16.47 -9.18 -4.59
N HIS A 97 -16.55 -8.15 -3.76
CA HIS A 97 -16.44 -6.77 -4.23
C HIS A 97 -15.04 -6.48 -4.77
N ALA A 98 -13.98 -6.87 -4.06
CA ALA A 98 -12.59 -6.69 -4.45
C ALA A 98 -12.24 -7.40 -5.77
N GLU A 99 -12.83 -8.58 -6.02
CA GLU A 99 -12.71 -9.33 -7.29
C GLU A 99 -13.13 -8.53 -8.53
N SER A 100 -14.07 -7.59 -8.38
CA SER A 100 -14.48 -6.71 -9.48
C SER A 100 -13.41 -5.71 -9.90
N TYR A 101 -12.34 -5.56 -9.12
CA TYR A 101 -11.23 -4.64 -9.36
C TYR A 101 -9.92 -5.38 -9.63
N HIS A 102 -9.55 -6.33 -8.77
CA HIS A 102 -8.30 -7.07 -8.91
C HIS A 102 -8.44 -8.39 -9.65
N GLY A 103 -9.64 -8.73 -10.16
CA GLY A 103 -9.88 -9.95 -10.92
C GLY A 103 -10.36 -11.13 -10.08
N PRO A 104 -10.78 -12.22 -10.76
CA PRO A 104 -11.28 -13.43 -10.12
C PRO A 104 -10.18 -14.17 -9.34
N SER A 105 -10.58 -15.23 -8.62
CA SER A 105 -9.71 -16.04 -7.78
C SER A 105 -8.40 -16.47 -8.47
N GLY A 106 -7.30 -15.82 -8.08
CA GLY A 106 -5.92 -16.19 -8.40
C GLY A 106 -5.17 -16.61 -7.13
N VAL A 107 -4.09 -15.89 -6.82
CA VAL A 107 -3.30 -16.10 -5.59
C VAL A 107 -3.20 -14.79 -4.82
N LEU A 108 -3.68 -14.76 -3.57
CA LEU A 108 -3.34 -13.66 -2.67
C LEU A 108 -1.97 -13.91 -2.07
N ILE A 109 -1.07 -12.94 -2.20
CA ILE A 109 0.23 -12.95 -1.53
C ILE A 109 0.21 -11.86 -0.45
N THR A 110 0.36 -12.26 0.81
CA THR A 110 0.26 -11.33 1.95
C THR A 110 1.18 -11.76 3.07
N SER A 111 1.52 -10.82 3.96
CA SER A 111 2.08 -11.18 5.27
C SER A 111 1.01 -11.17 6.37
N ASP A 112 -0.12 -10.50 6.15
CA ASP A 112 -1.17 -10.30 7.16
C ASP A 112 -2.09 -11.51 7.30
N GLN A 113 -2.10 -12.11 8.50
CA GLN A 113 -2.87 -13.34 8.77
C GLN A 113 -4.38 -13.11 8.66
N ALA A 114 -4.89 -11.96 9.10
CA ALA A 114 -6.33 -11.68 9.05
C ALA A 114 -6.81 -11.58 7.59
N THR A 115 -6.02 -10.93 6.72
CA THR A 115 -6.28 -10.85 5.28
C THR A 115 -6.17 -12.23 4.63
N ALA A 116 -5.17 -13.04 5.02
CA ALA A 116 -5.01 -14.40 4.55
C ALA A 116 -6.24 -15.26 4.87
N ASP A 117 -6.71 -15.24 6.12
CA ASP A 117 -7.87 -16.00 6.57
C ASP A 117 -9.15 -15.56 5.83
N LEU A 118 -9.33 -14.24 5.62
CA LEU A 118 -10.46 -13.68 4.89
C LEU A 118 -10.51 -14.20 3.45
N TYR A 119 -9.40 -14.13 2.72
CA TYR A 119 -9.34 -14.59 1.32
C TYR A 119 -9.45 -16.11 1.22
N ALA A 120 -8.76 -16.86 2.08
CA ALA A 120 -8.85 -18.32 2.11
C ALA A 120 -10.29 -18.79 2.37
N SER A 121 -11.03 -18.12 3.28
CA SER A 121 -12.44 -18.42 3.55
C SER A 121 -13.37 -18.15 2.36
N SER A 122 -12.91 -17.32 1.41
CA SER A 122 -13.61 -16.99 0.15
C SER A 122 -13.19 -17.87 -1.02
N GLY A 123 -12.34 -18.89 -0.79
CA GLY A 123 -11.92 -19.86 -1.81
C GLY A 123 -10.66 -19.50 -2.58
N TRP A 124 -9.96 -18.43 -2.21
CA TRP A 124 -8.71 -18.04 -2.84
C TRP A 124 -7.55 -18.94 -2.39
N THR A 125 -6.58 -19.15 -3.30
CA THR A 125 -5.25 -19.63 -2.90
C THR A 125 -4.53 -18.48 -2.20
N VAL A 126 -3.88 -18.77 -1.07
CA VAL A 126 -3.16 -17.76 -0.29
C VAL A 126 -1.73 -18.22 -0.03
N GLU A 127 -0.78 -17.35 -0.34
CA GLU A 127 0.63 -17.47 0.04
C GLU A 127 0.94 -16.47 1.15
N LEU A 128 1.35 -17.00 2.31
CA LEU A 128 1.72 -16.19 3.46
C LEU A 128 3.25 -16.01 3.50
N ILE A 129 3.70 -14.77 3.33
CA ILE A 129 5.12 -14.42 3.38
C ILE A 129 5.47 -13.90 4.77
N ASP A 130 6.46 -14.53 5.42
CA ASP A 130 7.02 -14.01 6.67
C ASP A 130 8.00 -12.87 6.37
N LEU A 131 7.82 -11.74 7.06
CA LEU A 131 8.66 -10.56 6.88
C LEU A 131 9.44 -10.32 8.17
N GLU A 132 10.76 -10.35 8.08
CA GLU A 132 11.64 -9.90 9.15
C GLU A 132 11.38 -8.39 9.39
N ASP A 133 11.17 -7.95 10.63
CA ASP A 133 10.88 -6.55 11.06
C ASP A 133 9.45 -5.98 10.94
N ARG A 134 8.42 -6.81 11.16
CA ARG A 134 7.02 -6.34 11.20
C ARG A 134 6.73 -5.22 12.22
N THR A 135 7.48 -5.15 13.32
CA THR A 135 7.21 -4.22 14.44
C THR A 135 7.74 -2.80 14.23
N SER A 136 8.76 -2.62 13.37
CA SER A 136 9.33 -1.29 13.07
C SER A 136 8.73 -0.70 11.79
N LEU A 137 8.29 -1.55 10.85
CA LEU A 137 7.75 -1.18 9.54
C LEU A 137 6.21 -1.12 9.54
N GLU A 138 5.65 -0.41 10.52
CA GLU A 138 4.21 -0.20 10.64
C GLU A 138 3.83 1.18 10.09
N GLY A 139 2.82 1.23 9.21
CA GLY A 139 2.39 2.50 8.60
C GLY A 139 2.06 3.60 9.62
N TRP A 140 1.52 3.27 10.81
CA TRP A 140 1.24 4.28 11.83
C TRP A 140 2.51 4.93 12.40
N ARG A 141 3.58 4.16 12.63
CA ARG A 141 4.88 4.69 13.10
C ARG A 141 5.49 5.61 12.05
N ILE A 142 5.41 5.20 10.79
CA ILE A 142 5.96 5.97 9.67
C ILE A 142 5.18 7.27 9.47
N ARG A 143 3.85 7.25 9.63
CA ARG A 143 3.04 8.48 9.62
C ARG A 143 3.41 9.44 10.74
N GLU A 144 3.69 8.94 11.95
CA GLU A 144 4.17 9.78 13.05
C GLU A 144 5.54 10.40 12.74
N THR A 145 6.50 9.63 12.23
CA THR A 145 7.80 10.15 11.79
C THR A 145 7.63 11.19 10.67
N ALA A 146 6.80 10.90 9.66
CA ALA A 146 6.50 11.82 8.57
C ALA A 146 5.84 13.12 9.09
N ARG A 147 4.97 13.02 10.09
CA ARG A 147 4.35 14.16 10.76
C ARG A 147 5.39 15.01 11.51
N MET A 148 6.35 14.41 12.19
CA MET A 148 7.46 15.15 12.82
C MET A 148 8.28 15.93 11.79
N MET A 149 8.39 15.43 10.56
CA MET A 149 9.08 16.09 9.44
C MET A 149 8.21 17.12 8.70
N SER A 150 6.93 17.28 9.04
CA SER A 150 5.95 18.07 8.25
C SER A 150 6.25 19.58 8.13
N THR A 151 7.08 20.14 9.00
CA THR A 151 7.51 21.55 8.93
C THR A 151 8.96 21.73 8.51
N ILE A 152 9.65 20.62 8.20
CA ILE A 152 11.05 20.63 7.78
C ILE A 152 11.10 20.86 6.27
N THR A 153 11.93 21.80 5.83
CA THR A 153 12.15 22.11 4.40
C THR A 153 13.45 21.55 3.87
N ASP A 154 14.32 21.05 4.75
CA ASP A 154 15.59 20.42 4.40
C ASP A 154 15.33 18.99 3.91
N GLU A 155 15.46 18.78 2.60
CA GLU A 155 15.25 17.49 1.95
C GLU A 155 16.25 16.42 2.42
N GLU A 156 17.51 16.79 2.69
CA GLU A 156 18.52 15.85 3.19
C GLU A 156 18.17 15.36 4.60
N ALA A 157 17.61 16.25 5.44
CA ALA A 157 17.11 15.87 6.75
C ALA A 157 15.92 14.90 6.65
N ILE A 158 14.96 15.17 5.76
CA ILE A 158 13.81 14.28 5.50
C ILE A 158 14.28 12.89 5.06
N LEU A 159 15.18 12.84 4.08
CA LEU A 159 15.78 11.61 3.56
C LEU A 159 16.50 10.83 4.66
N THR A 160 17.33 11.50 5.46
CA THR A 160 18.09 10.87 6.55
C THR A 160 17.17 10.22 7.57
N VAL A 161 16.09 10.89 7.97
CA VAL A 161 15.17 10.39 8.99
C VAL A 161 14.28 9.26 8.48
N LEU A 162 13.81 9.32 7.23
CA LEU A 162 12.85 8.34 6.70
C LEU A 162 13.50 7.15 6.00
N SER A 163 14.70 7.29 5.44
CA SER A 163 15.38 6.22 4.68
C SER A 163 15.56 4.88 5.40
N PRO A 164 15.62 4.79 6.75
CA PRO A 164 15.60 3.50 7.44
C PRO A 164 14.28 2.72 7.28
N THR A 165 13.17 3.40 6.99
CA THR A 165 11.82 2.79 6.94
C THR A 165 11.13 2.92 5.60
N VAL A 166 11.55 3.86 4.74
CA VAL A 166 10.97 4.12 3.42
C VAL A 166 12.10 4.12 2.37
N GLN A 167 11.80 3.62 1.17
CA GLN A 167 12.73 3.66 0.03
C GLN A 167 13.03 5.10 -0.39
N VAL A 168 14.24 5.35 -0.89
CA VAL A 168 14.68 6.71 -1.25
C VAL A 168 13.80 7.29 -2.35
N SER A 169 13.53 6.51 -3.40
CA SER A 169 12.65 6.91 -4.51
C SER A 169 11.24 7.29 -4.07
N VAL A 170 10.73 6.66 -3.01
CA VAL A 170 9.41 6.95 -2.45
C VAL A 170 9.45 8.25 -1.65
N ILE A 171 10.50 8.47 -0.85
CA ILE A 171 10.69 9.73 -0.10
C ILE A 171 10.79 10.91 -1.07
N GLU A 172 11.58 10.79 -2.14
CA GLU A 172 11.70 11.81 -3.18
C GLU A 172 10.35 12.13 -3.80
N ALA A 173 9.57 11.11 -4.20
CA ALA A 173 8.23 11.32 -4.75
C ALA A 173 7.27 11.99 -3.75
N MET A 174 7.39 11.67 -2.46
CA MET A 174 6.64 12.30 -1.38
C MET A 174 7.03 13.79 -1.19
N ILE A 175 8.31 14.13 -1.30
CA ILE A 175 8.78 15.52 -1.27
C ILE A 175 8.22 16.29 -2.47
N GLU A 176 8.34 15.74 -3.68
CA GLU A 176 7.84 16.36 -4.92
C GLU A 176 6.34 16.68 -4.89
N MET A 177 5.54 15.90 -4.16
CA MET A 177 4.09 16.09 -4.06
C MET A 177 3.64 16.82 -2.78
N ASP A 178 4.58 17.45 -2.06
CA ASP A 178 4.35 18.15 -0.79
C ASP A 178 3.57 17.28 0.23
N ALA A 179 3.90 15.98 0.25
CA ALA A 179 3.17 14.94 0.96
C ALA A 179 3.26 15.07 2.49
N PHE A 180 4.36 15.65 2.98
CA PHE A 180 4.64 15.81 4.41
C PHE A 180 3.96 17.03 5.01
N ARG A 181 3.97 18.16 4.30
CA ARG A 181 3.53 19.45 4.82
C ARG A 181 2.09 19.45 5.30
N ARG A 182 1.21 18.76 4.58
CA ARG A 182 -0.20 18.63 4.95
C ARG A 182 -0.42 17.96 6.32
N LEU A 183 0.49 17.08 6.75
CA LEU A 183 0.36 16.36 8.02
C LEU A 183 0.39 17.31 9.23
N ALA A 184 1.05 18.47 9.12
CA ALA A 184 1.07 19.49 10.16
C ALA A 184 -0.34 20.03 10.48
N PHE A 185 -1.24 19.99 9.49
CA PHE A 185 -2.58 20.58 9.57
C PHE A 185 -3.69 19.53 9.72
N MET A 186 -3.35 18.23 9.75
CA MET A 186 -4.33 17.14 9.84
C MET A 186 -4.70 16.75 11.29
N GLY A 187 -4.27 17.52 12.30
CA GLY A 187 -4.65 17.33 13.69
C GLY A 187 -6.14 17.60 13.96
N GLU A 188 -6.72 16.84 14.90
CA GLU A 188 -8.10 16.98 15.38
C GLU A 188 -8.45 18.44 15.64
N GLY A 189 -9.66 18.84 15.23
CA GLY A 189 -10.24 20.12 15.66
C GLY A 189 -10.01 20.25 17.16
N GLY A 190 -9.38 21.35 17.57
CA GLY A 190 -8.94 21.55 18.94
C GLY A 190 -10.04 21.24 19.96
N GLU A 191 -9.64 20.81 21.16
CA GLU A 191 -10.58 20.56 22.25
C GLU A 191 -11.63 21.68 22.31
N PRO A 192 -12.94 21.35 22.36
CA PRO A 192 -13.93 22.37 22.60
C PRO A 192 -13.66 22.94 24.00
N VAL A 193 -13.09 24.14 24.03
CA VAL A 193 -13.02 24.95 25.23
C VAL A 193 -14.45 25.37 25.59
N GLY A 194 -15.09 24.54 26.40
CA GLY A 194 -16.31 24.87 27.15
C GLY A 194 -15.98 25.51 28.48
#